data_AF-A0A4S0I3Y6-F1
#
_entry.id   AF-A0A4S0I3Y6-F1
#
_cell.length_a   1.000
_cell.length_b   1.000
_cell.length_c   1.000
_cell.angle_alpha   90.00
_cell.angle_beta   90.00
_cell.angle_gamma   90.00
#
_symmetry.space_group_name_H-M   'P 1'
#
loop_
_entity.id
_entity.type
_entity.pdbx_description
1 polymer ?
#
loop_
_entity_poly.entity_id
_entity_poly.type
_entity_poly.pdbx_seq_one_letter_code
_entity_poly.pdbx_strand_id
1 'polypeptide(L)'
;DDFGVTEKSLFGAEMKIHRVAGDQHAATIGQACFEPGMMKSTYGTGCFALLNTGADLVRSKNRLLTTIAYRLNGKTTYALEGSIFIAGAAVQWLR
;
A
#
# COMPACT_ATOMS: atom_id res chain seq x y z
N ASP A 1 -15.11 12.09 1.11
CA ASP A 1 -14.73 10.92 1.95
C ASP A 1 -15.95 10.21 2.52
N ASP A 2 -16.88 9.84 1.64
CA ASP A 2 -18.02 8.98 1.99
C ASP A 2 -18.08 7.84 0.98
N PHE A 3 -17.84 6.61 1.45
CA PHE A 3 -17.88 5.40 0.63
C PHE A 3 -19.16 4.58 0.89
N GLY A 4 -20.11 5.16 1.61
CA GLY A 4 -21.38 4.53 1.95
C GLY A 4 -21.33 3.69 3.22
N VAL A 5 -22.42 2.96 3.42
CA VAL A 5 -22.64 2.03 4.54
C VAL A 5 -22.92 0.64 3.99
N THR A 6 -22.55 -0.39 4.74
CA THR A 6 -22.93 -1.76 4.42
C THR A 6 -24.43 -1.97 4.64
N GLU A 7 -25.05 -2.83 3.84
CA GLU A 7 -26.43 -3.25 4.11
C GLU A 7 -26.54 -3.95 5.46
N LYS A 8 -27.59 -3.61 6.23
CA LYS A 8 -27.86 -4.21 7.55
C LYS A 8 -28.00 -5.73 7.50
N SER A 9 -28.53 -6.26 6.40
CA SER A 9 -28.70 -7.70 6.14
C SER A 9 -27.39 -8.49 6.21
N LEU A 10 -26.25 -7.87 5.90
CA LEU A 10 -24.95 -8.53 5.85
C LEU A 10 -24.31 -8.73 7.23
N PHE A 11 -24.49 -7.77 8.14
CA PHE A 11 -23.78 -7.73 9.42
C PHE A 11 -24.68 -7.55 10.66
N GLY A 12 -26.00 -7.51 10.49
CA GLY A 12 -26.98 -7.21 11.56
C GLY A 12 -27.07 -5.73 11.93
N ALA A 13 -26.16 -4.91 11.43
CA ALA A 13 -26.10 -3.46 11.59
C ALA A 13 -25.49 -2.82 10.32
N GLU A 14 -25.77 -1.53 10.13
CA GLU A 14 -25.10 -0.73 9.09
C GLU A 14 -23.71 -0.32 9.58
N MET A 15 -22.67 -0.59 8.79
CA MET A 15 -21.30 -0.21 9.10
C MET A 15 -20.80 0.81 8.08
N LYS A 16 -20.28 1.95 8.56
CA LYS A 16 -19.72 2.99 7.68
C LYS A 16 -18.37 2.56 7.11
N ILE A 17 -18.20 2.73 5.80
CA ILE A 17 -16.93 2.50 5.12
C ILE A 17 -16.16 3.82 5.11
N HIS A 18 -15.20 3.96 6.03
CA HIS A 18 -14.46 5.21 6.15
C HIS A 18 -13.30 5.34 5.16
N ARG A 19 -12.61 4.25 4.84
CA ARG A 19 -11.33 4.30 4.10
C ARG A 19 -11.17 3.07 3.21
N VAL A 20 -10.46 3.26 2.11
CA VAL A 20 -10.06 2.21 1.16
C VAL A 20 -8.59 2.43 0.82
N ALA A 21 -7.81 1.36 0.81
CA ALA A 21 -6.40 1.38 0.41
C ALA A 21 -6.03 0.04 -0.24
N GLY A 22 -5.08 0.07 -1.20
CA GLY A 22 -4.47 -1.15 -1.72
C GLY A 22 -3.65 -1.86 -0.62
N ASP A 23 -3.50 -3.17 -0.70
CA ASP A 23 -2.84 -4.01 0.32
C ASP A 23 -1.41 -3.54 0.67
N GLN A 24 -0.55 -3.31 -0.33
CA GLN A 24 0.84 -2.89 -0.12
C GLN A 24 0.93 -1.46 0.45
N HIS A 25 -0.04 -0.63 0.10
CA HIS A 25 -0.17 0.74 0.55
C HIS A 25 -0.71 0.78 2.00
N ALA A 26 -1.68 -0.07 2.32
CA ALA A 26 -2.18 -0.29 3.67
C ALA A 26 -1.09 -0.84 4.60
N ALA A 27 -0.25 -1.78 4.12
CA ALA A 27 0.90 -2.28 4.88
C ALA A 27 1.92 -1.17 5.19
N THR A 28 2.09 -0.20 4.28
CA THR A 28 2.95 0.98 4.52
C THR A 28 2.41 1.85 5.65
N ILE A 29 1.09 2.04 5.72
CA ILE A 29 0.43 2.72 6.84
C ILE A 29 0.55 1.90 8.13
N GLY A 30 0.32 0.59 8.06
CA GLY A 30 0.39 -0.31 9.22
C GLY A 30 1.80 -0.40 9.84
N GLN A 31 2.84 -0.21 9.03
CA GLN A 31 4.24 -0.09 9.47
C GLN A 31 4.62 1.34 9.89
N ALA A 32 3.66 2.25 10.01
CA ALA A 32 3.86 3.65 10.39
C ALA A 32 4.90 4.40 9.52
N CYS A 33 5.04 4.03 8.24
CA CYS A 33 5.97 4.67 7.30
C CYS A 33 5.42 6.02 6.81
N PHE A 34 5.30 6.99 7.71
CA PHE A 34 4.65 8.28 7.44
C PHE A 34 5.59 9.39 6.97
N GLU A 35 6.89 9.18 7.12
CA GLU A 35 7.90 10.18 6.79
C GLU A 35 8.63 9.84 5.48
N PRO A 36 9.04 10.85 4.70
CA PRO A 36 9.87 10.63 3.51
C PRO A 36 11.14 9.87 3.87
N GLY A 37 11.51 8.88 3.07
CA GLY A 37 12.67 8.02 3.32
C GLY A 37 12.35 6.75 4.10
N MET A 38 11.18 6.66 4.77
CA MET A 38 10.74 5.41 5.39
C MET A 38 10.32 4.40 4.32
N MET A 39 10.72 3.15 4.52
CA MET A 39 10.45 2.06 3.58
C MET A 39 9.95 0.83 4.33
N LYS A 40 9.03 0.11 3.70
CA LYS A 40 8.66 -1.25 4.09
C LYS A 40 8.90 -2.22 2.95
N SER A 41 8.98 -3.50 3.29
CA SER A 41 8.94 -4.59 2.32
C SER A 41 8.02 -5.70 2.82
N THR A 42 7.08 -6.15 1.98
CA THR A 42 6.18 -7.26 2.29
C THR A 42 6.65 -8.51 1.57
N TYR A 43 6.97 -9.58 2.31
CA TYR A 43 7.45 -10.84 1.76
C TYR A 43 6.34 -11.91 1.79
N GLY A 44 5.90 -12.33 0.60
CA GLY A 44 4.95 -13.43 0.39
C GLY A 44 5.38 -14.27 -0.81
N THR A 45 4.43 -14.70 -1.65
CA THR A 45 4.72 -15.36 -2.94
C THR A 45 5.66 -14.50 -3.80
N GLY A 46 5.35 -13.20 -3.91
CA GLY A 46 6.24 -12.14 -4.39
C GLY A 46 6.73 -11.25 -3.23
N CYS A 47 7.43 -10.17 -3.57
CA CYS A 47 7.91 -9.17 -2.64
C CYS A 47 7.63 -7.76 -3.17
N PHE A 48 7.13 -6.88 -2.30
CA PHE A 48 6.79 -5.50 -2.65
C PHE A 48 7.41 -4.53 -1.67
N ALA A 49 8.39 -3.77 -2.16
CA ALA A 49 9.06 -2.70 -1.42
C ALA A 49 8.43 -1.36 -1.78
N LEU A 50 8.00 -0.60 -0.76
CA LEU A 50 7.46 0.75 -0.94
C LEU A 50 8.27 1.73 -0.09
N LEU A 51 8.78 2.78 -0.74
CA LEU A 51 9.52 3.89 -0.15
C LEU A 51 8.65 5.16 -0.19
N ASN A 52 8.36 5.74 0.96
CA ASN A 52 7.61 6.99 1.06
C ASN A 52 8.46 8.17 0.54
N THR A 53 7.92 8.96 -0.39
CA THR A 53 8.58 10.15 -0.97
C THR A 53 7.91 11.46 -0.56
N GLY A 54 7.01 11.42 0.42
CA GLY A 54 6.33 12.61 0.92
C GLY A 54 5.40 13.23 -0.12
N ALA A 55 5.42 14.56 -0.22
CA ALA A 55 4.64 15.30 -1.21
C ALA A 55 5.25 15.25 -2.62
N ASP A 56 6.48 14.72 -2.75
CA ASP A 56 7.23 14.76 -4.00
C ASP A 56 6.90 13.56 -4.88
N LEU A 57 6.42 13.83 -6.09
CA LEU A 57 6.27 12.84 -7.13
C LEU A 57 7.64 12.56 -7.76
N VAL A 58 8.34 11.56 -7.23
CA VAL A 58 9.67 11.17 -7.71
C VAL A 58 9.54 10.17 -8.84
N ARG A 59 10.01 10.53 -10.05
CA ARG A 59 10.13 9.58 -11.18
C ARG A 59 11.38 8.73 -11.04
N SER A 60 11.22 7.41 -11.12
CA SER A 60 12.36 6.50 -11.00
C SER A 60 13.32 6.60 -12.20
N LYS A 61 14.62 6.55 -11.92
CA LYS A 61 15.69 6.30 -12.91
C LYS A 61 16.16 4.85 -12.93
N ASN A 62 15.61 4.01 -12.06
CA ASN A 62 16.04 2.63 -11.82
C ASN A 62 14.88 1.63 -12.02
N ARG A 63 13.97 1.91 -12.95
CA ARG A 63 12.83 1.04 -13.32
C ARG A 63 11.85 0.71 -12.16
N LEU A 64 11.77 1.58 -11.16
CA LEU A 64 10.73 1.51 -10.12
C LEU A 64 9.45 2.23 -10.59
N LEU A 65 8.31 1.84 -10.01
CA LEU A 65 7.06 2.52 -10.23
C LEU A 65 6.96 3.75 -9.32
N THR A 66 6.42 4.84 -9.84
CA THR A 66 5.99 5.98 -9.02
C THR A 66 4.50 5.83 -8.78
N THR A 67 4.08 5.79 -7.51
CA THR A 67 2.70 5.56 -7.11
C THR A 67 2.26 6.53 -6.02
N ILE A 68 0.96 6.58 -5.73
CA ILE A 68 0.40 7.27 -4.57
C ILE A 68 0.51 6.32 -3.38
N ALA A 69 1.25 6.71 -2.32
CA ALA A 69 1.34 5.95 -1.08
C ALA A 69 -0.03 5.92 -0.37
N TYR A 70 -0.60 7.10 -0.12
CA TYR A 70 -1.92 7.29 0.46
C TYR A 70 -2.38 8.74 0.31
N ARG A 71 -3.67 8.98 0.50
CA ARG A 71 -4.24 10.31 0.60
C ARG A 71 -4.99 10.45 1.91
N LEU A 72 -4.57 11.39 2.75
CA LEU A 72 -5.19 11.66 4.05
C LEU A 72 -5.52 13.15 4.14
N ASN A 73 -6.76 13.47 4.49
CA ASN A 73 -7.25 14.85 4.61
C ASN A 73 -6.97 15.70 3.36
N GLY A 74 -7.18 15.11 2.18
CA GLY A 74 -6.89 15.76 0.88
C GLY A 74 -5.40 15.85 0.51
N LYS A 75 -4.47 15.61 1.43
CA LYS A 75 -3.03 15.62 1.16
C LYS A 75 -2.59 14.27 0.58
N THR A 76 -2.02 14.31 -0.62
CA THR A 76 -1.46 13.13 -1.29
C THR A 76 -0.01 12.94 -0.87
N THR A 77 0.33 11.72 -0.47
CA THR A 77 1.71 11.26 -0.27
C THR A 77 2.04 10.26 -1.37
N TYR A 78 3.24 10.38 -1.94
CA TYR A 78 3.73 9.52 -3.02
C TYR A 78 4.71 8.46 -2.49
N ALA A 79 4.94 7.44 -3.30
CA ALA A 79 5.94 6.42 -3.04
C ALA A 79 6.64 5.97 -4.32
N LEU A 80 7.85 5.43 -4.15
CA LEU A 80 8.49 4.56 -5.12
C LEU A 80 8.20 3.10 -4.74
N GLU A 81 7.78 2.32 -5.71
CA GLU A 81 7.47 0.90 -5.54
C GLU A 81 8.40 0.03 -6.39
N GLY A 82 8.97 -0.99 -5.75
CA GLY A 82 9.65 -2.11 -6.40
C GLY A 82 8.83 -3.39 -6.20
N SER A 83 8.41 -4.00 -7.31
CA SER A 83 7.59 -5.22 -7.32
C SER A 83 8.42 -6.39 -7.84
N ILE A 84 8.58 -7.42 -7.02
CA ILE A 84 9.33 -8.64 -7.32
C ILE A 84 8.32 -9.79 -7.33
N PHE A 85 7.98 -10.31 -8.51
CA PHE A 85 6.89 -11.28 -8.61
C PHE A 85 7.19 -12.65 -7.99
N ILE A 86 8.46 -13.05 -7.95
CA ILE A 86 8.91 -14.34 -7.44
C ILE A 86 9.85 -14.11 -6.26
N ALA A 87 9.37 -14.36 -5.04
CA ALA A 87 10.16 -14.34 -3.81
C ALA A 87 9.94 -15.64 -3.04
N GLY A 88 8.89 -15.72 -2.21
CA GLY A 88 8.53 -16.96 -1.50
C GLY A 88 8.13 -18.11 -2.42
N ALA A 89 7.63 -17.82 -3.62
CA ALA A 89 7.37 -18.83 -4.64
C ALA A 89 8.62 -19.64 -5.02
N ALA A 90 9.80 -19.02 -5.02
CA ALA A 90 11.05 -19.75 -5.30
C ALA A 90 11.38 -20.77 -4.19
N VAL A 91 11.13 -20.42 -2.94
CA VAL A 91 11.30 -21.34 -1.79
C VAL A 91 10.27 -22.46 -1.85
N GLN A 92 9.01 -22.15 -2.21
CA GLN A 92 7.97 -23.16 -2.41
C GLN A 92 8.30 -24.12 -3.55
N TRP A 93 8.94 -23.65 -4.62
CA TRP A 93 9.34 -24.50 -5.75
C TRP A 93 10.45 -25.49 -5.38
N LEU A 94 11.36 -25.12 -4.46
CA LEU A 94 12.43 -26.01 -3.99
C LEU A 94 11.94 -27.10 -3.01
N ARG A 95 10.73 -26.95 -2.44
CA ARG A 95 10.17 -27.86 -1.43
C ARG A 95 9.41 -29.00 -2.07
#